data_AF-X1TUG5-F1
#
_entry.id   AF-X1TUG5-F1
#
_cell.length_a   1.000
_cell.length_b   1.000
_cell.length_c   1.000
_cell.angle_alpha   90.00
_cell.angle_beta   90.00
_cell.angle_gamma   90.00
#
_symmetry.space_group_name_H-M   'P 1'
#
loop_
_entity.id
_entity.type
_entity.pdbx_description
1 polymer ?
#
loop_
_entity_poly.entity_id
_entity_poly.type
_entity_poly.pdbx_seq_one_letter_code
_entity_poly.pdbx_strand_id
1 'polypeptide(L)'
;MDALPQSQRRKQIAYDKFRLHSWPGQELLEKYMSKNLGEKGSVHWYTGQAHQPSVYRAILSEDPYPIKAMISSASNPMVSHSNTGMVYRALKKLDLYVVFDLMMNPSAQLADYVLPAASWLEREHLWSYLGYKDTLFGCHATVPVRTSNYDRRDDFTFWRELGVRLGQEDYWPWKSLKEACDERMKNCEISFDELCEKEYWRILEPGYQKYESQSFNTPTGKIELYSTILEE
;
A
#
# COMPACT_ATOMS: atom_id res chain seq x y z
N MET A 1 6.17 -6.95 9.37
CA MET A 1 5.63 -8.28 9.01
C MET A 1 5.33 -9.12 10.25
N ASP A 2 6.12 -9.02 11.30
CA ASP A 2 5.93 -9.80 12.54
C ASP A 2 4.62 -9.46 13.29
N ALA A 3 4.06 -8.26 13.03
CA ALA A 3 2.77 -7.83 13.58
C ALA A 3 1.55 -8.63 13.07
N LEU A 4 1.65 -9.34 11.93
CA LEU A 4 0.57 -10.17 11.39
C LEU A 4 0.98 -11.65 11.40
N PRO A 5 0.47 -12.46 12.34
CA PRO A 5 0.81 -13.89 12.44
C PRO A 5 0.47 -14.67 11.17
N GLN A 6 1.19 -15.76 10.91
CA GLN A 6 0.96 -16.62 9.74
C GLN A 6 -0.49 -17.13 9.67
N SER A 7 -1.11 -17.42 10.81
CA SER A 7 -2.52 -17.84 10.88
C SER A 7 -3.49 -16.76 10.38
N GLN A 8 -3.15 -15.47 10.53
CA GLN A 8 -3.95 -14.37 9.99
C GLN A 8 -3.67 -14.15 8.50
N ARG A 9 -2.40 -14.26 8.06
CA ARG A 9 -2.03 -14.18 6.64
C ARG A 9 -2.76 -15.23 5.79
N ARG A 10 -2.88 -16.46 6.31
CA ARG A 10 -3.62 -17.57 5.69
C ARG A 10 -5.10 -17.30 5.48
N LYS A 11 -5.69 -16.35 6.20
CA LYS A 11 -7.08 -15.95 5.98
C LYS A 11 -7.27 -15.18 4.68
N GLN A 12 -6.23 -14.63 4.07
CA GLN A 12 -6.35 -13.90 2.81
C GLN A 12 -7.20 -14.66 1.79
N ILE A 13 -8.16 -13.96 1.17
CA ILE A 13 -9.02 -14.57 0.17
C ILE A 13 -8.19 -15.06 -1.02
N ALA A 14 -8.41 -16.31 -1.39
CA ALA A 14 -7.69 -17.00 -2.46
C ALA A 14 -6.17 -17.17 -2.21
N TYR A 15 -5.76 -17.28 -0.93
CA TYR A 15 -4.38 -17.47 -0.47
C TYR A 15 -3.59 -18.49 -1.30
N ASP A 16 -4.08 -19.72 -1.46
CA ASP A 16 -3.36 -20.78 -2.20
C ASP A 16 -3.64 -20.82 -3.70
N LYS A 17 -4.59 -20.01 -4.20
CA LYS A 17 -5.05 -20.06 -5.60
C LYS A 17 -4.20 -19.21 -6.53
N PHE A 18 -3.77 -18.04 -6.07
CA PHE A 18 -2.97 -17.08 -6.85
C PHE A 18 -1.64 -16.83 -6.15
N ARG A 19 -0.87 -17.91 -5.95
CA ARG A 19 0.32 -17.96 -5.07
C ARG A 19 1.29 -16.82 -5.25
N LEU A 20 1.62 -16.45 -6.49
CA LEU A 20 2.55 -15.35 -6.77
C LEU A 20 2.07 -14.00 -6.23
N HIS A 21 0.75 -13.75 -6.32
CA HIS A 21 0.14 -12.48 -5.92
C HIS A 21 -0.24 -12.46 -4.43
N SER A 22 -0.39 -13.62 -3.78
CA SER A 22 -0.73 -13.75 -2.37
C SER A 22 0.52 -13.78 -1.46
N TRP A 23 0.29 -13.93 -0.15
CA TRP A 23 1.36 -14.03 0.86
C TRP A 23 2.43 -15.10 0.57
N PRO A 24 2.12 -16.32 0.08
CA PRO A 24 3.14 -17.31 -0.26
C PRO A 24 4.19 -16.79 -1.25
N GLY A 25 3.75 -16.15 -2.35
CA GLY A 25 4.65 -15.58 -3.34
C GLY A 25 5.44 -14.40 -2.78
N GLN A 26 4.80 -13.58 -1.93
CA GLN A 26 5.47 -12.51 -1.22
C GLN A 26 6.64 -13.03 -0.37
N GLU A 27 6.37 -14.02 0.50
CA GLU A 27 7.35 -14.60 1.41
C GLU A 27 8.50 -15.27 0.65
N LEU A 28 8.19 -15.95 -0.46
CA LEU A 28 9.18 -16.58 -1.32
C LEU A 28 10.12 -15.55 -1.97
N LEU A 29 9.56 -14.47 -2.54
CA LEU A 29 10.34 -13.42 -3.16
C LEU A 29 11.20 -12.66 -2.14
N GLU A 30 10.63 -12.28 -1.00
CA GLU A 30 11.37 -11.59 0.07
C GLU A 30 12.54 -12.42 0.60
N LYS A 31 12.38 -13.75 0.71
CA LYS A 31 13.46 -14.67 1.12
C LYS A 31 14.67 -14.55 0.20
N TYR A 32 14.48 -14.65 -1.11
CA TYR A 32 15.59 -14.61 -2.06
C TYR A 32 16.17 -13.21 -2.25
N MET A 33 15.32 -12.17 -2.27
CA MET A 33 15.81 -10.80 -2.30
C MET A 33 16.64 -10.47 -1.07
N SER A 34 16.16 -10.82 0.13
CA SER A 34 16.88 -10.51 1.36
C SER A 34 18.21 -11.27 1.44
N LYS A 35 18.22 -12.53 1.01
CA LYS A 35 19.44 -13.34 0.95
C LYS A 35 20.50 -12.70 0.05
N ASN A 36 20.11 -12.18 -1.11
CA ASN A 36 21.05 -11.66 -2.10
C ASN A 36 21.48 -10.20 -1.81
N LEU A 37 20.61 -9.40 -1.18
CA LEU A 37 20.94 -8.04 -0.73
C LEU A 37 21.75 -8.01 0.58
N GLY A 38 21.70 -9.07 1.39
CA GLY A 38 22.33 -9.11 2.71
C GLY A 38 21.59 -8.29 3.78
N GLU A 39 20.47 -7.69 3.43
CA GLU A 39 19.56 -6.96 4.30
C GLU A 39 18.11 -7.34 4.00
N LYS A 40 17.15 -6.84 4.77
CA LYS A 40 15.74 -7.14 4.51
C LYS A 40 15.27 -6.46 3.22
N GLY A 41 15.06 -7.26 2.19
CA GLY A 41 14.49 -6.79 0.93
C GLY A 41 13.01 -6.42 1.08
N SER A 42 12.52 -5.58 0.18
CA SER A 42 11.09 -5.26 0.05
C SER A 42 10.59 -5.74 -1.30
N VAL A 43 9.54 -6.55 -1.30
CA VAL A 43 8.72 -6.80 -2.49
C VAL A 43 7.76 -5.65 -2.72
N HIS A 44 7.56 -5.32 -3.99
CA HIS A 44 6.67 -4.25 -4.41
C HIS A 44 5.19 -4.63 -4.24
N TRP A 45 4.32 -3.62 -4.39
CA TRP A 45 2.86 -3.55 -4.27
C TRP A 45 2.01 -4.65 -4.94
N TYR A 46 2.63 -5.59 -5.65
CA TYR A 46 1.98 -6.59 -6.49
C TYR A 46 1.90 -7.99 -5.87
N THR A 47 2.44 -8.16 -4.66
CA THR A 47 2.38 -9.43 -3.92
C THR A 47 1.85 -9.19 -2.51
N GLY A 48 1.37 -10.26 -1.85
CA GLY A 48 0.68 -10.13 -0.57
C GLY A 48 -0.74 -9.59 -0.64
N GLN A 49 -1.33 -9.50 -1.82
CA GLN A 49 -2.65 -8.91 -2.04
C GLN A 49 -3.68 -10.00 -2.33
N ALA A 50 -4.90 -9.83 -1.81
CA ALA A 50 -5.99 -10.73 -2.16
C ALA A 50 -6.37 -10.54 -3.64
N HIS A 51 -6.67 -11.64 -4.34
CA HIS A 51 -7.17 -11.53 -5.71
C HIS A 51 -8.55 -10.86 -5.71
N GLN A 52 -8.60 -9.62 -6.21
CA GLN A 52 -9.74 -8.72 -6.08
C GLN A 52 -11.09 -9.31 -6.55
N PRO A 53 -11.21 -9.97 -7.73
CA PRO A 53 -12.46 -10.65 -8.10
C PRO A 53 -12.89 -11.76 -7.13
N SER A 54 -11.93 -12.44 -6.48
CA SER A 54 -12.25 -13.46 -5.46
C SER A 54 -12.82 -12.82 -4.20
N VAL A 55 -12.36 -11.62 -3.82
CA VAL A 55 -12.92 -10.88 -2.68
C VAL A 55 -14.40 -10.54 -2.91
N TYR A 56 -14.76 -10.06 -4.11
CA TYR A 56 -16.17 -9.79 -4.43
C TYR A 56 -17.03 -11.04 -4.44
N ARG A 57 -16.50 -12.16 -4.93
CA ARG A 57 -17.19 -13.44 -4.84
C ARG A 57 -17.40 -13.85 -3.39
N ALA A 58 -16.38 -13.73 -2.54
CA ALA A 58 -16.47 -14.06 -1.12
C ALA A 58 -17.46 -13.15 -0.37
N ILE A 59 -17.57 -11.87 -0.71
CA ILE A 59 -18.64 -10.99 -0.19
C ILE A 59 -20.01 -11.58 -0.55
N LEU A 60 -20.21 -11.96 -1.81
CA LEU A 60 -21.49 -12.46 -2.31
C LEU A 60 -21.85 -13.87 -1.81
N SER A 61 -20.90 -14.79 -1.76
CA SER A 61 -21.11 -16.18 -1.34
C SER A 61 -20.96 -16.42 0.16
N GLU A 62 -20.30 -15.51 0.88
CA GLU A 62 -19.86 -15.69 2.27
C GLU A 62 -18.92 -16.88 2.48
N ASP A 63 -18.26 -17.31 1.40
CA ASP A 63 -17.31 -18.42 1.34
C ASP A 63 -15.94 -17.90 0.87
N PRO A 64 -14.83 -18.19 1.55
CA PRO A 64 -14.67 -19.13 2.68
C PRO A 64 -15.17 -18.62 4.04
N TYR A 65 -15.49 -17.33 4.15
CA TYR A 65 -16.10 -16.71 5.33
C TYR A 65 -16.73 -15.36 4.91
N PRO A 66 -17.67 -14.81 5.69
CA PRO A 66 -18.30 -13.54 5.36
C PRO A 66 -17.33 -12.37 5.44
N ILE A 67 -17.31 -11.55 4.38
CA ILE A 67 -16.69 -10.23 4.37
C ILE A 67 -17.81 -9.20 4.48
N LYS A 68 -17.88 -8.53 5.63
CA LYS A 68 -18.99 -7.63 5.97
C LYS A 68 -18.65 -6.14 5.87
N ALA A 69 -17.37 -5.79 5.90
CA ALA A 69 -16.93 -4.40 5.83
C ALA A 69 -15.86 -4.21 4.76
N MET A 70 -15.88 -3.05 4.10
CA MET A 70 -14.84 -2.62 3.17
C MET A 70 -14.56 -1.12 3.32
N ILE A 71 -13.29 -0.74 3.21
CA ILE A 71 -12.87 0.66 3.11
C ILE A 71 -12.20 0.84 1.73
N SER A 72 -12.72 1.73 0.90
CA SER A 72 -12.05 2.16 -0.33
C SER A 72 -11.34 3.49 -0.08
N SER A 73 -10.02 3.51 -0.22
CA SER A 73 -9.19 4.72 -0.10
C SER A 73 -8.67 5.09 -1.48
N ALA A 74 -8.97 6.30 -1.96
CA ALA A 74 -8.59 6.80 -3.29
C ALA A 74 -8.88 5.78 -4.42
N SER A 75 -10.08 5.18 -4.41
CA SER A 75 -10.43 4.06 -5.28
C SER A 75 -11.91 4.09 -5.67
N ASN A 76 -12.17 3.77 -6.94
CA ASN A 76 -13.50 3.75 -7.53
C ASN A 76 -13.78 2.38 -8.20
N PRO A 77 -13.98 1.31 -7.42
CA PRO A 77 -14.15 -0.04 -7.93
C PRO A 77 -15.32 -0.21 -8.91
N MET A 78 -16.33 0.66 -8.88
CA MET A 78 -17.43 0.64 -9.86
C MET A 78 -16.96 0.92 -11.29
N VAL A 79 -15.85 1.64 -11.45
CA VAL A 79 -15.28 2.02 -12.75
C VAL A 79 -13.97 1.27 -13.02
N SER A 80 -13.12 1.10 -12.01
CA SER A 80 -11.77 0.53 -12.20
C SER A 80 -11.74 -0.99 -12.27
N HIS A 81 -12.75 -1.69 -11.74
CA HIS A 81 -12.75 -3.15 -11.65
C HIS A 81 -13.64 -3.80 -12.70
N SER A 82 -13.19 -4.95 -13.20
CA SER A 82 -13.95 -5.74 -14.17
C SER A 82 -15.22 -6.34 -13.55
N ASN A 83 -16.23 -6.58 -14.41
CA ASN A 83 -17.54 -7.08 -14.01
C ASN A 83 -18.24 -6.16 -12.99
N THR A 84 -18.51 -4.92 -13.41
CA THR A 84 -19.20 -3.89 -12.61
C THR A 84 -20.50 -4.39 -11.98
N GLY A 85 -21.26 -5.26 -12.67
CA GLY A 85 -22.48 -5.84 -12.10
C GLY A 85 -22.24 -6.69 -10.85
N MET A 86 -21.15 -7.48 -10.82
CA MET A 86 -20.74 -8.23 -9.64
C MET A 86 -20.24 -7.30 -8.55
N VAL A 87 -19.42 -6.30 -8.90
CA VAL A 87 -18.89 -5.31 -7.96
C VAL A 87 -20.04 -4.57 -7.28
N TYR A 88 -20.99 -4.03 -8.04
CA TYR A 88 -22.19 -3.36 -7.52
C TYR A 88 -22.93 -4.20 -6.49
N ARG A 89 -23.25 -5.46 -6.83
CA ARG A 89 -23.95 -6.37 -5.91
C ARG A 89 -23.13 -6.66 -4.65
N ALA A 90 -21.82 -6.81 -4.78
CA ALA A 90 -20.94 -7.04 -3.64
C ALA A 90 -20.91 -5.82 -2.72
N LEU A 91 -20.71 -4.62 -3.26
CA LEU A 91 -20.71 -3.37 -2.48
C LEU A 91 -22.03 -3.16 -1.74
N LYS A 92 -23.17 -3.42 -2.41
CA LYS A 92 -24.51 -3.33 -1.82
C LYS A 92 -24.82 -4.38 -0.75
N LYS A 93 -24.04 -5.46 -0.67
CA LYS A 93 -24.23 -6.54 0.31
C LYS A 93 -23.45 -6.33 1.60
N LEU A 94 -22.44 -5.46 1.59
CA LEU A 94 -21.66 -5.14 2.79
C LEU A 94 -22.56 -4.58 3.89
N ASP A 95 -22.26 -4.92 5.15
CA ASP A 95 -22.90 -4.32 6.32
C ASP A 95 -22.31 -2.93 6.61
N LEU A 96 -21.08 -2.67 6.12
CA LEU A 96 -20.40 -1.38 6.20
C LEU A 96 -19.51 -1.13 4.99
N TYR A 97 -19.80 -0.11 4.21
CA TYR A 97 -18.94 0.39 3.16
C TYR A 97 -18.52 1.84 3.43
N VAL A 98 -17.21 2.06 3.60
CA VAL A 98 -16.62 3.40 3.80
C VAL A 98 -15.80 3.78 2.59
N VAL A 99 -15.93 5.01 2.12
CA VAL A 99 -15.13 5.56 1.02
C VAL A 99 -14.40 6.80 1.50
N PHE A 100 -13.07 6.80 1.38
CA PHE A 100 -12.20 7.94 1.65
C PHE A 100 -11.65 8.45 0.32
N ASP A 101 -12.18 9.57 -0.15
CA ASP A 101 -11.92 10.07 -1.51
C ASP A 101 -12.07 11.60 -1.59
N LEU A 102 -11.59 12.18 -2.70
CA LEU A 102 -11.65 13.61 -2.99
C LEU A 102 -13.04 14.04 -3.47
N MET A 103 -13.79 13.12 -4.05
CA MET A 103 -15.06 13.42 -4.71
C MET A 103 -16.09 12.31 -4.53
N MET A 104 -17.36 12.68 -4.68
CA MET A 104 -18.49 11.75 -4.67
C MET A 104 -18.54 10.91 -5.96
N ASN A 105 -17.62 9.96 -6.08
CA ASN A 105 -17.52 9.06 -7.23
C ASN A 105 -18.62 7.96 -7.20
N PRO A 106 -18.82 7.19 -8.30
CA PRO A 106 -19.84 6.13 -8.35
C PRO A 106 -19.77 5.09 -7.23
N SER A 107 -18.58 4.77 -6.73
CA SER A 107 -18.41 3.90 -5.57
C SER A 107 -18.80 4.59 -4.26
N ALA A 108 -18.43 5.85 -4.08
CA ALA A 108 -18.81 6.67 -2.93
C ALA A 108 -20.33 6.81 -2.78
N GLN A 109 -21.07 6.87 -3.89
CA GLN A 109 -22.54 6.91 -3.88
C GLN A 109 -23.21 5.64 -3.31
N LEU A 110 -22.45 4.54 -3.17
CA LEU A 110 -22.93 3.29 -2.58
C LEU A 110 -22.49 3.12 -1.11
N ALA A 111 -21.66 4.03 -0.59
CA ALA A 111 -21.06 3.93 0.73
C ALA A 111 -22.02 4.38 1.83
N ASP A 112 -21.90 3.78 3.00
CA ASP A 112 -22.56 4.23 4.23
C ASP A 112 -21.90 5.52 4.76
N TYR A 113 -20.58 5.64 4.59
CA TYR A 113 -19.82 6.82 4.97
C TYR A 113 -18.88 7.25 3.85
N VAL A 114 -18.90 8.55 3.52
CA VAL A 114 -17.92 9.18 2.64
C VAL A 114 -17.10 10.17 3.47
N LEU A 115 -15.80 9.92 3.54
CA LEU A 115 -14.85 10.72 4.30
C LEU A 115 -14.00 11.54 3.32
N PRO A 116 -13.87 12.87 3.52
CA PRO A 116 -13.18 13.73 2.58
C PRO A 116 -11.66 13.61 2.71
N ALA A 117 -11.01 13.15 1.64
CA ALA A 117 -9.55 13.03 1.59
C ALA A 117 -8.86 14.36 1.25
N ALA A 118 -7.62 14.50 1.70
CA ALA A 118 -6.72 15.59 1.31
C ALA A 118 -6.18 15.34 -0.10
N SER A 119 -6.14 16.39 -0.91
CA SER A 119 -5.44 16.37 -2.18
C SER A 119 -3.92 16.39 -1.98
N TRP A 120 -3.18 16.13 -3.06
CA TRP A 120 -1.71 16.18 -3.06
C TRP A 120 -1.12 17.55 -2.69
N LEU A 121 -1.87 18.64 -2.86
CA LEU A 121 -1.43 19.99 -2.45
C LEU A 121 -1.66 20.27 -0.96
N GLU A 122 -2.46 19.44 -0.29
CA GLU A 122 -2.94 19.67 1.08
C GLU A 122 -2.18 18.89 2.15
N ARG A 123 -1.17 18.11 1.76
CA ARG A 123 -0.46 17.21 2.65
C ARG A 123 1.02 17.16 2.34
N GLU A 124 1.80 16.84 3.35
CA GLU A 124 3.20 16.48 3.17
C GLU A 124 3.33 15.30 2.21
N HIS A 125 4.34 15.34 1.35
CA HIS A 125 4.62 14.29 0.39
C HIS A 125 6.06 13.81 0.55
N LEU A 126 6.22 12.54 0.94
CA LEU A 126 7.50 11.84 0.92
C LEU A 126 7.33 10.60 0.06
N TRP A 127 8.00 10.56 -1.08
CA TRP A 127 7.80 9.52 -2.09
C TRP A 127 9.12 9.01 -2.66
N SER A 128 9.11 7.76 -3.10
CA SER A 128 10.18 7.17 -3.90
C SER A 128 9.56 6.37 -5.03
N TYR A 129 10.28 6.17 -6.14
CA TYR A 129 9.85 5.26 -7.21
C TYR A 129 10.08 3.80 -6.82
N LEU A 130 9.67 3.41 -5.61
CA LEU A 130 9.62 2.02 -5.17
C LEU A 130 10.96 1.28 -5.30
N GLY A 131 12.10 1.96 -5.25
CA GLY A 131 13.42 1.35 -5.49
C GLY A 131 13.76 1.08 -6.97
N TYR A 132 12.87 1.39 -7.92
CA TYR A 132 13.23 1.42 -9.36
C TYR A 132 14.17 2.57 -9.69
N LYS A 133 14.07 3.66 -8.93
CA LYS A 133 14.97 4.80 -9.00
C LYS A 133 15.46 5.09 -7.59
N ASP A 134 16.77 5.22 -7.45
CA ASP A 134 17.44 5.58 -6.20
C ASP A 134 17.27 7.09 -5.92
N THR A 135 16.02 7.55 -5.85
CA THR A 135 15.66 8.96 -5.69
C THR A 135 14.42 9.07 -4.79
N LEU A 136 14.54 9.92 -3.76
CA LEU A 136 13.43 10.38 -2.94
C LEU A 136 12.94 11.73 -3.46
N PHE A 137 11.66 11.98 -3.24
CA PHE A 137 10.96 13.22 -3.55
C PHE A 137 10.28 13.71 -2.29
N GLY A 138 10.39 15.02 -2.06
CA GLY A 138 9.77 15.70 -0.92
C GLY A 138 8.98 16.92 -1.39
N CYS A 139 7.84 17.16 -0.78
CA CYS A 139 7.11 18.41 -0.93
C CYS A 139 6.29 18.71 0.31
N HIS A 140 6.28 19.98 0.72
CA HIS A 140 5.38 20.46 1.77
C HIS A 140 3.95 20.65 1.26
N ALA A 141 2.98 20.55 2.17
CA ALA A 141 1.64 21.02 1.88
C ALA A 141 1.68 22.52 1.49
N THR A 142 1.01 22.87 0.40
CA THR A 142 0.95 24.27 -0.10
C THR A 142 -0.38 24.95 0.22
N VAL A 143 -1.39 24.17 0.60
CA VAL A 143 -2.70 24.64 1.03
C VAL A 143 -3.13 23.91 2.31
N PRO A 144 -3.93 24.54 3.18
CA PRO A 144 -4.34 23.91 4.43
C PRO A 144 -5.34 22.77 4.17
N VAL A 145 -5.07 21.61 4.77
CA VAL A 145 -5.96 20.43 4.69
C VAL A 145 -7.35 20.68 5.28
N ARG A 146 -7.44 21.52 6.31
CA ARG A 146 -8.70 21.92 6.94
C ARG A 146 -8.91 23.41 6.81
N THR A 147 -10.14 23.79 6.49
CA THR A 147 -10.58 25.19 6.39
C THR A 147 -11.88 25.36 7.17
N SER A 148 -12.37 26.59 7.29
CA SER A 148 -13.69 26.84 7.89
C SER A 148 -14.84 26.12 7.16
N ASN A 149 -14.66 25.80 5.88
CA ASN A 149 -15.69 25.18 5.05
C ASN A 149 -15.49 23.67 4.85
N TYR A 150 -14.31 23.12 5.15
CA TYR A 150 -13.95 21.73 4.81
C TYR A 150 -13.09 21.07 5.88
N ASP A 151 -13.48 19.89 6.35
CA ASP A 151 -12.73 19.04 7.31
C ASP A 151 -12.07 17.84 6.61
N ARG A 152 -11.08 18.08 5.72
CA ARG A 152 -10.36 17.00 5.05
C ARG A 152 -9.30 16.41 5.97
N ARG A 153 -8.81 15.23 5.62
CA ARG A 153 -7.72 14.54 6.32
C ARG A 153 -6.78 13.92 5.30
N ASP A 154 -5.49 13.85 5.60
CA ASP A 154 -4.57 13.02 4.83
C ASP A 154 -4.70 11.54 5.22
N ASP A 155 -4.16 10.66 4.38
CA ASP A 155 -4.22 9.20 4.58
C ASP A 155 -3.62 8.78 5.94
N PHE A 156 -2.52 9.40 6.36
CA PHE A 156 -1.86 9.04 7.62
C PHE A 156 -2.74 9.37 8.81
N THR A 157 -3.29 10.59 8.86
CA THR A 157 -4.23 10.97 9.93
C THR A 157 -5.45 10.06 9.95
N PHE A 158 -6.04 9.72 8.79
CA PHE A 158 -7.18 8.81 8.73
C PHE A 158 -6.85 7.43 9.34
N TRP A 159 -5.79 6.77 8.86
CA TRP A 159 -5.41 5.44 9.33
C TRP A 159 -4.95 5.44 10.78
N ARG A 160 -4.21 6.47 11.21
CA ARG A 160 -3.80 6.66 12.60
C ARG A 160 -5.01 6.79 13.52
N GLU A 161 -5.93 7.68 13.19
CA GLU A 161 -7.12 7.94 14.01
C GLU A 161 -8.00 6.70 14.15
N LEU A 162 -8.13 5.90 13.08
CA LEU A 162 -8.82 4.62 13.11
C LEU A 162 -8.07 3.61 13.98
N GLY A 163 -6.75 3.47 13.79
CA GLY A 163 -5.90 2.57 14.57
C GLY A 163 -5.95 2.86 16.07
N VAL A 164 -5.82 4.11 16.48
CA VAL A 164 -5.92 4.54 17.89
C VAL A 164 -7.28 4.15 18.48
N ARG A 165 -8.39 4.40 17.76
CA ARG A 165 -9.74 4.01 18.21
C ARG A 165 -9.92 2.49 18.32
N LEU A 166 -9.14 1.72 17.58
CA LEU A 166 -9.09 0.25 17.63
C LEU A 166 -8.04 -0.27 18.63
N GLY A 167 -7.47 0.58 19.48
CA GLY A 167 -6.50 0.18 20.51
C GLY A 167 -5.08 -0.09 20.00
N GLN A 168 -4.72 0.45 18.84
CA GLN A 168 -3.39 0.28 18.22
C GLN A 168 -2.45 1.47 18.46
N GLU A 169 -2.69 2.29 19.50
CA GLU A 169 -1.94 3.54 19.70
C GLU A 169 -0.41 3.36 19.71
N ASP A 170 0.10 2.26 20.28
CA ASP A 170 1.52 1.94 20.33
C ASP A 170 2.16 1.77 18.93
N TYR A 171 1.35 1.42 17.92
CA TYR A 171 1.79 1.32 16.52
C TYR A 171 1.78 2.67 15.78
N TRP A 172 1.23 3.72 16.39
CA TRP A 172 1.11 5.06 15.82
C TRP A 172 1.78 6.13 16.71
N PRO A 173 3.10 6.02 16.95
CA PRO A 173 3.82 6.93 17.85
C PRO A 173 3.82 8.38 17.33
N TRP A 174 3.88 8.57 16.01
CA TRP A 174 3.83 9.89 15.37
C TRP A 174 2.42 10.46 15.39
N LYS A 175 2.27 11.73 15.77
CA LYS A 175 0.97 12.39 15.90
C LYS A 175 0.52 13.08 14.61
N SER A 176 1.44 13.31 13.66
CA SER A 176 1.17 13.94 12.37
C SER A 176 1.92 13.25 11.22
N LEU A 177 1.47 13.49 9.98
CA LEU A 177 2.17 13.00 8.78
C LEU A 177 3.59 13.58 8.68
N LYS A 178 3.78 14.85 9.06
CA LYS A 178 5.10 15.51 9.11
C LYS A 178 6.06 14.78 10.04
N GLU A 179 5.64 14.46 11.27
CA GLU A 179 6.46 13.68 12.20
C GLU A 179 6.82 12.30 11.65
N ALA A 180 5.89 11.64 10.94
CA ALA A 180 6.16 10.36 10.30
C ALA A 180 7.16 10.49 9.13
N CYS A 181 7.10 11.58 8.36
CA CYS A 181 8.09 11.92 7.33
C CYS A 181 9.47 12.20 7.93
N ASP A 182 9.54 12.97 9.01
CA ASP A 182 10.79 13.29 9.72
C ASP A 182 11.45 12.02 10.28
N GLU A 183 10.67 11.16 10.94
CA GLU A 183 11.16 9.87 11.44
C GLU A 183 11.74 9.02 10.31
N ARG A 184 11.09 9.01 9.14
CA ARG A 184 11.53 8.22 8.00
C ARG A 184 12.85 8.74 7.40
N MET A 185 13.13 10.03 7.55
CA MET A 185 14.35 10.68 7.07
C MET A 185 15.46 10.76 8.13
N LYS A 186 15.22 10.34 9.38
CA LYS A 186 16.17 10.56 10.50
C LYS A 186 17.58 10.00 10.31
N ASN A 187 17.73 8.97 9.47
CA ASN A 187 19.01 8.31 9.18
C ASN A 187 19.57 8.70 7.79
N CYS A 188 18.94 9.64 7.09
CA CYS A 188 19.42 10.18 5.84
C CYS A 188 20.36 11.37 6.08
N GLU A 189 21.16 11.71 5.07
CA GLU A 189 22.10 12.84 5.14
C GLU A 189 21.41 14.21 5.10
N ILE A 190 20.13 14.24 4.73
CA ILE A 190 19.29 15.44 4.68
C ILE A 190 18.01 15.21 5.46
N SER A 191 17.49 16.29 6.03
CA SER A 191 16.17 16.35 6.64
C SER A 191 15.04 16.29 5.60
N PHE A 192 13.82 16.05 6.06
CA PHE A 192 12.64 16.12 5.20
C PHE A 192 12.40 17.55 4.65
N ASP A 193 12.67 18.58 5.47
CA ASP A 193 12.49 19.98 5.05
C ASP A 193 13.49 20.35 3.94
N GLU A 194 14.76 19.96 4.09
CA GLU A 194 15.78 20.14 3.04
C GLU A 194 15.44 19.34 1.77
N LEU A 195 14.84 18.15 1.90
CA LEU A 195 14.37 17.39 0.74
C LEU A 195 13.23 18.12 0.03
N CYS A 196 12.31 18.76 0.76
CA CYS A 196 11.21 19.53 0.19
C CYS A 196 11.73 20.78 -0.55
N GLU A 197 12.74 21.45 -0.01
CA GLU A 197 13.39 22.59 -0.69
C GLU A 197 14.12 22.18 -1.98
N LYS A 198 14.74 21.00 -1.99
CA LYS A 198 15.45 20.45 -3.15
C LYS A 198 14.52 19.74 -4.15
N GLU A 199 13.27 19.49 -3.78
CA GLU A 199 12.24 18.68 -4.47
C GLU A 199 12.59 17.18 -4.62
N TYR A 200 13.87 16.85 -4.81
CA TYR A 200 14.35 15.49 -4.90
C TYR A 200 15.76 15.34 -4.31
N TRP A 201 16.07 14.11 -3.90
CA TRP A 201 17.41 13.71 -3.48
C TRP A 201 17.74 12.35 -4.07
N ARG A 202 18.85 12.30 -4.82
CA ARG A 202 19.36 11.06 -5.40
C ARG A 202 20.29 10.39 -4.40
N ILE A 203 19.95 9.17 -3.99
CA ILE A 203 20.68 8.40 -2.97
C ILE A 203 21.89 7.72 -3.60
N LEU A 204 21.73 7.16 -4.80
CA LEU A 204 22.79 6.43 -5.51
C LEU A 204 22.93 6.95 -6.94
N GLU A 205 24.16 7.03 -7.42
CA GLU A 205 24.42 7.31 -8.83
C GLU A 205 24.13 6.08 -9.70
N PRO A 206 23.48 6.23 -10.86
CA PRO A 206 23.19 5.11 -11.75
C PRO A 206 24.47 4.47 -12.27
N GLY A 207 24.67 3.19 -11.94
CA GLY A 207 25.72 2.36 -12.55
C GLY A 207 25.20 1.58 -13.76
N TYR A 208 26.04 1.43 -14.79
CA TYR A 208 25.81 0.52 -15.92
C TYR A 208 26.41 -0.87 -15.64
N GLN A 209 25.91 -1.92 -16.30
CA GLN A 209 26.43 -3.29 -16.19
C GLN A 209 26.55 -3.83 -14.75
N LYS A 210 25.60 -3.47 -13.87
CA LYS A 210 25.57 -3.94 -12.47
C LYS A 210 25.66 -5.47 -12.34
N TYR A 211 25.20 -6.21 -13.35
CA TYR A 211 25.25 -7.68 -13.39
C TYR A 211 26.67 -8.28 -13.43
N GLU A 212 27.71 -7.49 -13.74
CA GLU A 212 29.10 -7.97 -13.72
C GLU A 212 29.64 -8.12 -12.30
N SER A 213 29.11 -7.33 -11.36
CA SER A 213 29.53 -7.32 -9.95
C SER A 213 28.44 -7.78 -8.99
N GLN A 214 27.18 -7.90 -9.44
CA GLN A 214 26.03 -8.24 -8.61
C GLN A 214 25.22 -9.38 -9.23
N SER A 215 24.79 -10.32 -8.39
CA SER A 215 23.83 -11.35 -8.79
C SER A 215 22.41 -10.79 -8.83
N PHE A 216 21.52 -11.41 -9.62
CA PHE A 216 20.11 -11.04 -9.63
C PHE A 216 19.42 -11.51 -8.36
N ASN A 217 18.38 -10.80 -7.92
CA ASN A 217 17.59 -11.17 -6.74
C ASN A 217 16.57 -12.29 -7.03
N THR A 218 17.03 -13.36 -7.69
CA THR A 218 16.27 -14.56 -8.05
C THR A 218 16.83 -15.78 -7.30
N PRO A 219 16.08 -16.90 -7.22
CA PRO A 219 16.57 -18.12 -6.58
C PRO A 219 17.91 -18.62 -7.14
N THR A 220 18.10 -18.49 -8.46
CA THR A 220 19.32 -18.93 -9.15
C THR A 220 20.43 -17.88 -9.19
N GLY A 221 20.16 -16.63 -8.79
CA GLY A 221 21.08 -15.51 -8.95
C GLY A 221 21.24 -15.01 -10.39
N LYS A 222 20.44 -15.53 -11.33
CA LYS A 222 20.49 -15.23 -12.78
C LYS A 222 19.18 -14.63 -13.28
N ILE A 223 19.18 -14.14 -14.52
CA ILE A 223 17.94 -13.92 -15.27
C ILE A 223 17.35 -15.30 -15.61
N GLU A 224 16.16 -15.57 -15.09
CA GLU A 224 15.46 -16.83 -15.25
C GLU A 224 14.53 -16.79 -16.49
N LEU A 225 15.00 -17.34 -17.61
CA LEU A 225 14.15 -17.57 -18.80
C LEU A 225 13.03 -18.59 -18.50
N TYR A 226 13.31 -19.51 -17.59
CA TYR A 226 12.36 -20.41 -16.96
C TYR A 226 12.31 -20.06 -15.47
N SER A 227 11.16 -19.57 -15.00
CA SER A 227 11.02 -19.10 -13.62
C SER A 227 10.88 -20.28 -12.67
N THR A 228 11.89 -20.48 -11.84
CA THR A 228 11.87 -21.51 -10.78
C THR A 228 10.80 -21.22 -9.73
N ILE A 229 10.49 -19.94 -9.49
CA ILE A 229 9.37 -19.50 -8.63
C ILE A 229 8.01 -19.94 -9.18
N LEU A 230 7.83 -19.99 -10.50
CA LEU A 230 6.56 -20.42 -11.10
C LEU A 230 6.45 -21.94 -11.23
N GLU A 231 7.55 -22.67 -11.10
CA GLU A 231 7.58 -24.14 -11.11
C GLU A 231 7.08 -24.74 -9.79
N GLU A 232 7.33 -24.08 -8.66
CA GLU A 232 6.91 -24.48 -7.29
C GLU A 232 5.41 -24.25 -6.98
#